data_AF-C6H266-F1
#
_entry.id   AF-C6H266-F1
#
_cell.length_a   1.000
_cell.length_b   1.000
_cell.length_c   1.000
_cell.angle_alpha   90.00
_cell.angle_beta   90.00
_cell.angle_gamma   90.00
#
_symmetry.space_group_name_H-M   'P 1'
#
loop_
_entity.id
_entity.type
_entity.pdbx_description
1 polymer ?
#
loop_
_entity_poly.entity_id
_entity_poly.type
_entity_poly.pdbx_seq_one_letter_code
_entity_poly.pdbx_strand_id
1 'polypeptide(L)'
;MGSLQQILEILQTNLLNPLQPYLKPITSALPEPVDDALLSLLGEHCHSTLIRSLDVTADPACLPLAVSKTLGVAIVTFSAIVKVPQILKLLSSRSSAGVSFTSYALETTSLLITLAYNARQKFPFSTYG
;
A
#
# COMPACT_ATOMS: atom_id res chain seq x y z
N MET A 1 5.44 25.53 2.80
CA MET A 1 4.67 25.19 1.58
C MET A 1 5.52 25.02 0.32
N GLY A 2 6.72 25.62 0.20
CA GLY A 2 7.53 25.53 -1.03
C GLY A 2 8.36 24.24 -1.24
N SER A 3 8.78 23.52 -0.19
CA SER A 3 9.71 22.39 -0.35
C SER A 3 9.10 21.17 -1.06
N LEU A 4 7.84 20.83 -0.77
CA LEU A 4 7.17 19.68 -1.39
C LEU A 4 6.84 19.94 -2.86
N GLN A 5 6.36 21.15 -3.21
CA GLN A 5 6.16 21.55 -4.60
C GLN A 5 7.48 21.51 -5.40
N GLN A 6 8.59 21.96 -4.80
CA GLN A 6 9.88 21.91 -5.46
C GLN A 6 10.33 20.46 -5.74
N ILE A 7 10.08 19.51 -4.81
CA ILE A 7 10.36 18.09 -5.02
C ILE A 7 9.49 17.50 -6.13
N LEU A 8 8.19 17.84 -6.16
CA LEU A 8 7.27 17.38 -7.19
C LEU A 8 7.69 17.86 -8.58
N GLU A 9 8.07 19.14 -8.71
CA GLU A 9 8.60 19.70 -9.95
C GLU A 9 9.88 18.98 -10.40
N ILE A 10 10.81 18.72 -9.48
CA ILE A 10 12.04 17.97 -9.78
C ILE A 10 11.70 16.55 -10.24
N LEU A 11 10.78 15.86 -9.56
CA LEU A 11 10.37 14.50 -9.90
C LEU A 11 9.71 14.46 -11.28
N GLN A 12 8.81 15.40 -11.56
CA GLN A 12 8.10 15.51 -12.84
C GLN A 12 9.08 15.76 -13.98
N THR A 13 9.94 16.76 -13.85
CA THR A 13 10.86 17.17 -14.93
C THR A 13 12.00 16.19 -15.16
N ASN A 14 12.62 15.67 -14.10
CA ASN A 14 13.83 14.86 -14.25
C ASN A 14 13.56 13.37 -14.40
N LEU A 15 12.47 12.86 -13.84
CA LEU A 15 12.15 11.43 -13.92
C LEU A 15 10.92 11.18 -14.78
N LEU A 16 9.79 11.81 -14.47
CA LEU A 16 8.52 11.41 -15.06
C LEU A 16 8.40 11.78 -16.53
N ASN A 17 8.78 12.98 -16.94
CA ASN A 17 8.76 13.43 -18.34
C ASN A 17 9.61 12.55 -19.28
N PRO A 18 10.88 12.21 -18.98
CA PRO A 18 11.68 11.34 -19.86
C PRO A 18 11.18 9.89 -19.88
N LEU A 19 10.56 9.42 -18.79
CA LEU A 19 10.03 8.07 -18.67
C LEU A 19 8.58 7.94 -19.20
N GLN A 20 7.85 9.04 -19.33
CA GLN A 20 6.46 9.09 -19.79
C GLN A 20 6.19 8.31 -21.08
N PRO A 21 7.02 8.37 -22.15
CA PRO A 21 6.79 7.59 -23.37
C PRO A 21 6.88 6.07 -23.14
N TYR A 22 7.63 5.62 -22.14
CA TYR A 22 7.76 4.21 -21.78
C TYR A 22 6.68 3.75 -20.79
N LEU A 23 6.29 4.60 -19.84
CA LEU A 23 5.27 4.25 -18.86
C LEU A 23 3.85 4.33 -19.41
N LYS A 24 3.52 5.30 -20.28
CA LYS A 24 2.15 5.42 -20.84
C LYS A 24 1.58 4.14 -21.44
N PRO A 25 2.29 3.37 -22.28
CA PRO A 25 1.74 2.13 -22.81
C PRO A 25 1.52 1.09 -21.70
N ILE A 26 2.42 1.02 -20.71
CA ILE A 26 2.31 0.09 -19.58
C ILE A 26 1.12 0.46 -18.70
N THR A 27 1.02 1.74 -18.32
CA THR A 27 -0.09 2.23 -17.48
C THR A 27 -1.43 2.15 -18.19
N SER A 28 -1.42 2.18 -19.53
CA SER A 28 -2.62 2.01 -20.34
C SER A 28 -3.13 0.59 -20.48
N ALA A 29 -2.25 -0.38 -20.31
CA ALA A 29 -2.51 -1.80 -20.52
C ALA A 29 -2.56 -2.56 -19.18
N LEU A 30 -2.89 -1.87 -18.08
CA LEU A 30 -3.04 -2.51 -16.79
C LEU A 30 -4.18 -3.54 -16.85
N PRO A 31 -3.98 -4.75 -16.29
CA PRO A 31 -5.07 -5.71 -16.13
C PRO A 31 -6.18 -5.12 -15.25
N GLU A 32 -7.44 -5.40 -15.57
CA GLU A 32 -8.61 -4.91 -14.83
C GLU A 32 -8.51 -5.12 -13.30
N PRO A 33 -8.07 -6.28 -12.78
CA PRO A 33 -7.97 -6.48 -11.33
C PRO A 33 -6.98 -5.54 -10.64
N VAL A 34 -5.93 -5.13 -11.36
CA VAL A 34 -4.90 -4.22 -10.83
C VAL A 34 -5.41 -2.80 -10.88
N ASP A 35 -6.06 -2.41 -11.99
CA ASP A 35 -6.65 -1.08 -12.16
C ASP A 35 -7.73 -0.81 -11.10
N ASP A 36 -8.66 -1.76 -10.90
CA ASP A 36 -9.71 -1.69 -9.88
C ASP A 36 -9.14 -1.59 -8.46
N ALA A 37 -8.08 -2.36 -8.16
CA ALA A 37 -7.41 -2.30 -6.88
C ALA A 37 -6.76 -0.93 -6.65
N LEU A 38 -6.13 -0.37 -7.67
CA LEU A 38 -5.47 0.94 -7.62
C LEU A 38 -6.50 2.07 -7.51
N LEU A 39 -7.64 1.95 -8.19
CA LEU A 39 -8.76 2.87 -8.13
C LEU A 39 -9.45 2.84 -6.77
N SER A 40 -9.68 1.65 -6.20
CA SER A 40 -10.20 1.52 -4.83
C SER A 40 -9.21 2.02 -3.78
N LEU A 41 -7.89 1.91 -4.04
CA LEU A 41 -6.86 2.34 -3.11
C LEU A 41 -6.65 3.86 -3.17
N LEU A 42 -6.46 4.46 -4.35
CA LEU A 42 -6.14 5.88 -4.51
C LEU A 42 -7.38 6.78 -4.64
N GLY A 43 -8.51 6.22 -5.08
CA GLY A 43 -9.70 6.96 -5.50
C GLY A 43 -9.61 7.47 -6.94
N GLU A 44 -10.75 7.68 -7.58
CA GLU A 44 -10.90 8.14 -8.97
C GLU A 44 -9.96 9.28 -9.36
N HIS A 45 -9.95 10.34 -8.54
CA HIS A 45 -9.21 11.58 -8.84
C HIS A 45 -7.69 11.36 -8.86
N CYS A 46 -7.14 10.74 -7.83
CA CYS A 46 -5.70 10.48 -7.74
C CYS A 46 -5.29 9.33 -8.68
N HIS A 47 -6.17 8.37 -8.96
CA HIS A 47 -5.91 7.31 -9.94
C HIS A 47 -5.72 7.89 -11.34
N SER A 48 -6.66 8.71 -11.82
CA SER A 48 -6.56 9.35 -13.14
C SER A 48 -5.33 10.25 -13.22
N THR A 49 -5.10 11.11 -12.23
CA THR A 49 -4.01 12.09 -12.25
C THR A 49 -2.63 11.41 -12.22
N LEU A 50 -2.45 10.42 -11.35
CA LEU A 50 -1.14 9.82 -11.08
C LEU A 50 -0.81 8.67 -12.05
N ILE A 51 -1.78 7.84 -12.41
CA ILE A 51 -1.56 6.62 -13.22
C ILE A 51 -1.83 6.88 -14.70
N ARG A 52 -2.90 7.63 -15.00
CA ARG A 52 -3.36 7.84 -16.37
C ARG A 52 -2.59 8.96 -17.07
N SER A 53 -2.45 10.11 -16.40
CA SER A 53 -1.70 11.27 -16.92
C SER A 53 -0.22 11.26 -16.56
N LEU A 54 0.20 10.52 -15.53
CA LEU A 54 1.56 10.56 -14.99
C LEU A 54 1.98 12.00 -14.67
N ASP A 55 1.13 12.69 -13.91
CA ASP A 55 1.33 14.06 -13.50
C ASP A 55 1.27 14.14 -11.97
N VAL A 56 2.39 14.48 -11.34
CA VAL A 56 2.48 14.60 -9.87
C VAL A 56 2.32 16.03 -9.38
N THR A 57 2.28 17.02 -10.28
CA THR A 57 2.18 18.44 -9.93
C THR A 57 0.75 18.97 -10.00
N ALA A 58 -0.12 18.33 -10.79
CA ALA A 58 -1.53 18.65 -10.89
C ALA A 58 -2.29 18.59 -9.54
N ASP A 59 -1.97 17.61 -8.69
CA ASP A 59 -2.49 17.54 -7.32
C ASP A 59 -1.39 17.08 -6.35
N PRO A 60 -0.80 18.01 -5.56
CA PRO A 60 0.32 17.70 -4.68
C PRO A 60 -0.07 16.80 -3.49
N ALA A 61 -1.36 16.60 -3.22
CA ALA A 61 -1.83 15.70 -2.16
C ALA A 61 -1.89 14.23 -2.61
N CYS A 62 -2.01 13.97 -3.92
CA CYS A 62 -2.17 12.62 -4.44
C CYS A 62 -0.89 11.77 -4.31
N LEU A 63 0.30 12.36 -4.54
CA LEU A 63 1.56 11.62 -4.39
C LEU A 63 1.80 11.12 -2.95
N PRO A 64 1.76 11.96 -1.89
CA PRO A 64 1.97 11.47 -0.53
C PRO A 64 0.88 10.48 -0.09
N LEU A 65 -0.37 10.66 -0.56
CA LEU A 65 -1.45 9.70 -0.31
C LEU A 65 -1.15 8.34 -0.95
N ALA A 66 -0.78 8.32 -2.23
CA ALA A 66 -0.43 7.10 -2.96
C ALA A 66 0.76 6.39 -2.31
N VAL A 67 1.80 7.13 -1.91
CA VAL A 67 2.95 6.58 -1.19
C VAL A 67 2.53 5.98 0.14
N SER A 68 1.73 6.68 0.95
CA SER A 68 1.27 6.19 2.25
C SER A 68 0.45 4.90 2.15
N LYS A 69 -0.50 4.84 1.21
CA LYS A 69 -1.34 3.64 1.02
C LYS A 69 -0.57 2.47 0.45
N THR A 70 0.28 2.71 -0.55
CA THR A 70 1.12 1.65 -1.14
C THR A 70 2.09 1.08 -0.11
N LEU A 71 2.70 1.95 0.71
CA LEU A 71 3.61 1.52 1.77
C LEU A 71 2.89 0.70 2.84
N GLY A 72 1.68 1.11 3.26
CA GLY A 72 0.87 0.33 4.20
C GLY A 72 0.59 -1.09 3.70
N VAL A 73 0.09 -1.21 2.45
CA VAL A 73 -0.18 -2.51 1.83
C VAL A 73 1.09 -3.36 1.70
N ALA A 74 2.20 -2.76 1.30
CA ALA A 74 3.48 -3.45 1.18
C ALA A 74 3.97 -4.01 2.52
N ILE A 75 3.87 -3.22 3.60
CA ILE A 75 4.27 -3.63 4.95
C ILE A 75 3.45 -4.82 5.44
N VAL A 76 2.12 -4.76 5.32
CA VAL A 76 1.23 -5.84 5.77
C VAL A 76 1.49 -7.13 4.98
N THR A 77 1.59 -7.00 3.65
CA THR A 77 1.85 -8.14 2.77
C THR A 77 3.19 -8.79 3.08
N PHE A 78 4.25 -8.00 3.23
CA PHE A 78 5.58 -8.51 3.55
C PHE A 78 5.62 -9.12 4.96
N SER A 79 4.97 -8.50 5.94
CA SER A 79 4.84 -9.02 7.31
C SER A 79 4.17 -10.39 7.35
N ALA A 80 3.13 -10.61 6.52
CA ALA A 80 2.49 -11.90 6.38
C ALA A 80 3.42 -12.95 5.75
N ILE A 81 4.16 -12.58 4.70
CA ILE A 81 5.11 -13.47 4.02
C ILE A 81 6.22 -13.94 4.97
N VAL A 82 6.81 -13.05 5.77
CA VAL A 82 7.90 -13.43 6.70
C VAL A 82 7.43 -14.30 7.88
N LYS A 83 6.11 -14.33 8.16
CA LYS A 83 5.53 -15.25 9.16
C LYS A 83 5.40 -16.68 8.63
N VAL A 84 5.29 -16.89 7.31
CA VAL A 84 5.13 -18.23 6.72
C VAL A 84 6.30 -19.17 7.06
N PRO A 85 7.58 -18.80 6.88
CA PRO A 85 8.70 -19.66 7.27
C PRO A 85 8.74 -19.94 8.77
N GLN A 86 8.34 -18.97 9.60
CA GLN A 86 8.29 -19.14 11.05
C GLN A 86 7.24 -20.19 11.44
N ILE A 87 6.06 -20.16 10.82
CA ILE A 87 5.00 -21.17 11.01
C ILE A 87 5.48 -22.55 10.57
N LEU A 88 6.12 -22.66 9.41
CA LEU A 88 6.65 -23.93 8.92
C LEU A 88 7.68 -24.56 9.87
N LYS A 89 8.56 -23.73 10.47
CA LYS A 89 9.51 -24.21 11.48
C LYS A 89 8.83 -24.76 12.72
N LEU A 90 7.78 -24.10 13.23
CA LEU A 90 7.02 -24.56 14.40
C LEU A 90 6.31 -25.90 14.11
N LEU A 91 5.71 -26.04 12.92
CA LEU A 91 5.07 -27.29 12.51
C LEU A 91 6.08 -28.43 12.36
N SER A 92 7.27 -28.14 11.80
CA SER A 92 8.32 -29.13 11.61
C SER A 92 8.98 -29.56 12.92
N SER A 93 9.23 -28.63 13.86
CA SER A 93 9.86 -28.95 15.15
C SER A 93 8.88 -29.56 16.15
N ARG A 94 7.56 -29.40 15.91
CA ARG A 94 6.48 -29.72 16.85
C ARG A 94 6.71 -29.11 18.25
N SER A 95 7.42 -27.98 18.31
CA SER A 95 7.79 -27.32 19.55
C SER A 95 7.62 -25.82 19.43
N SER A 96 6.93 -25.23 20.40
CA SER A 96 6.80 -23.79 20.59
C SER A 96 7.90 -23.21 21.47
N ALA A 97 8.98 -23.95 21.73
CA ALA A 97 10.12 -23.43 22.48
C ALA A 97 10.73 -22.23 21.74
N GLY A 98 10.83 -21.09 22.42
CA GLY A 98 11.37 -19.84 21.86
C GLY A 98 10.34 -18.86 21.29
N VAL A 99 9.03 -19.18 21.33
CA VAL A 99 7.95 -18.24 20.96
C VAL A 99 7.01 -17.98 22.15
N SER A 100 6.64 -16.70 22.33
CA SER A 100 5.74 -16.26 23.42
C SER A 100 4.28 -16.35 22.98
N PHE A 101 3.52 -17.26 23.60
CA PHE A 101 2.08 -17.39 23.34
C PHE A 101 1.34 -16.07 23.62
N THR A 102 1.61 -15.44 24.78
CA THR A 102 0.95 -14.19 25.18
C THR A 102 1.20 -13.07 24.16
N SER A 103 2.41 -12.97 23.60
CA SER A 103 2.73 -11.97 22.59
C SER A 103 1.89 -12.15 21.32
N TYR A 104 1.78 -13.37 20.82
CA TYR A 104 0.93 -13.67 19.66
C TYR A 104 -0.57 -13.51 19.96
N ALA A 105 -1.01 -13.85 21.17
CA ALA A 105 -2.39 -13.64 21.59
C ALA A 105 -2.75 -12.15 21.67
N LEU A 106 -1.85 -11.31 22.19
CA LEU A 106 -2.02 -9.87 22.25
C LEU A 106 -1.98 -9.23 20.86
N GLU A 107 -1.06 -9.66 19.99
CA GLU A 107 -1.02 -9.19 18.59
C GLU A 107 -2.33 -9.52 17.86
N THR A 108 -2.80 -10.77 17.99
CA THR A 108 -4.05 -11.22 17.37
C THR A 108 -5.25 -10.45 17.92
N THR A 109 -5.30 -10.23 19.23
CA THR A 109 -6.38 -9.46 19.88
C THR A 109 -6.38 -8.01 19.40
N SER A 110 -5.21 -7.39 19.26
CA SER A 110 -5.08 -6.03 18.72
C SER A 110 -5.63 -5.93 17.29
N LEU A 111 -5.24 -6.86 16.41
CA LEU A 111 -5.74 -6.92 15.03
C LEU A 111 -7.26 -7.17 14.98
N LEU A 112 -7.79 -8.02 15.86
CA LEU A 112 -9.23 -8.28 15.97
C LEU A 112 -10.01 -7.04 16.40
N ILE A 113 -9.49 -6.25 17.34
CA ILE A 113 -10.12 -5.00 17.77
C ILE A 113 -10.17 -4.01 16.60
N THR A 114 -9.05 -3.82 15.88
CA THR A 114 -9.00 -2.93 14.72
C THR A 114 -9.94 -3.41 13.61
N LEU A 115 -9.98 -4.71 13.33
CA LEU A 115 -10.91 -5.32 12.38
C LEU A 115 -12.37 -5.03 12.76
N ALA A 116 -12.75 -5.31 14.02
CA ALA A 116 -14.11 -5.11 14.50
C ALA A 116 -14.53 -3.64 14.45
N TYR A 117 -13.64 -2.71 14.82
CA TYR A 117 -13.90 -1.28 14.77
C TYR A 117 -14.15 -0.81 13.33
N ASN A 118 -13.24 -1.12 12.40
CA ASN A 118 -13.38 -0.66 11.02
C ASN A 118 -14.57 -1.32 10.31
N ALA A 119 -14.84 -2.60 10.58
CA ALA A 119 -16.01 -3.31 10.05
C ALA A 119 -17.32 -2.67 10.53
N ARG A 120 -17.42 -2.34 11.81
CA ARG A 120 -18.60 -1.65 12.38
C ARG A 120 -18.81 -0.27 11.74
N GLN A 121 -17.73 0.46 11.51
CA GLN A 121 -17.77 1.79 10.89
C GLN A 121 -17.97 1.75 9.38
N LYS A 122 -17.98 0.55 8.76
CA LYS A 122 -18.04 0.34 7.31
C LYS A 122 -16.94 1.07 6.56
N PHE A 123 -15.76 1.18 7.17
CA PHE A 123 -14.60 1.73 6.49
C PHE A 123 -14.09 0.76 5.42
N PRO A 124 -13.47 1.26 4.34
CA PRO A 124 -12.90 0.41 3.30
C PRO A 124 -11.74 -0.41 3.88
N PHE A 125 -11.56 -1.64 3.39
CA PHE A 125 -10.57 -2.58 3.93
C PHE A 125 -9.15 -2.03 3.96
N SER A 126 -8.79 -1.12 3.04
CA SER A 126 -7.49 -0.44 3.00
C SER A 126 -7.15 0.37 4.25
N THR A 127 -8.09 0.60 5.18
CA THR A 127 -7.87 1.35 6.43
C THR A 127 -7.66 0.44 7.65
N TYR A 128 -7.69 -0.88 7.48
CA TYR A 128 -7.79 -1.81 8.61
C TYR A 128 -6.44 -2.03 9.31
N GLY A 129 -5.37 -1.47 8.77
CA GLY A 129 -4.00 -1.76 9.20
C GLY A 129 -3.42 -2.80 8.28
#